data_AF-A0A2J8TZE3-F1
#
_entry.id   AF-A0A2J8TZE3-F1
#
_cell.length_a   1.000
_cell.length_b   1.000
_cell.length_c   1.000
_cell.angle_alpha   90.00
_cell.angle_beta   90.00
_cell.angle_gamma   90.00
#
_symmetry.space_group_name_H-M   'P 1'
#
loop_
_entity.id
_entity.type
_entity.pdbx_description
1 polymer ?
#
loop_
_entity_poly.entity_id
_entity_poly.type
_entity_poly.pdbx_seq_one_letter_code
_entity_poly.pdbx_strand_id
1 'polypeptide(L)'
;MFSSTDRAMRIRLLQQMEQFIQYLDEPTVNTQIFPHVVHGFLDTNPAIREQTVKSMLLLAPKLNEANLNVELMKHFARLQAKDEQGPIRCNTTVCLGKIGSYLSASTRHRVLTSAFSRATKDPFAPSRVAGVLGFAATHNLYSMNDCAHKILPVLCGLTVDPEKSVRDQAFKAIRSFLSKLESVSEDPTQLEEVEKDVHAASSPGMGGAAASWAGWAVTGVSSLTSKLIRSHPTTAPTETNIPQRPTPPTLRPLGDAG
;
A
#
# COMPACT_ATOMS: atom_id res chain seq x y z
N MET A 1 12.04 -25.61 -6.02
CA MET A 1 11.47 -24.60 -6.94
C MET A 1 11.75 -23.18 -6.46
N PHE A 2 11.35 -22.80 -5.24
CA PHE A 2 11.72 -21.48 -4.65
C PHE A 2 13.22 -21.30 -4.38
N SER A 3 13.96 -22.40 -4.21
CA SER A 3 15.43 -22.42 -4.10
C SER A 3 16.17 -22.09 -5.41
N SER A 4 15.47 -21.97 -6.54
CA SER A 4 16.09 -21.65 -7.82
C SER A 4 16.69 -20.24 -7.82
N THR A 5 17.92 -20.10 -8.31
CA THR A 5 18.60 -18.81 -8.49
C THR A 5 18.12 -18.07 -9.74
N ASP A 6 17.39 -18.74 -10.63
CA ASP A 6 16.82 -18.13 -11.84
C ASP A 6 15.78 -17.06 -11.48
N ARG A 7 16.13 -15.82 -11.82
CA ARG A 7 15.30 -14.63 -11.60
C ARG A 7 13.96 -14.70 -12.33
N ALA A 8 13.91 -15.25 -13.55
CA ALA A 8 12.67 -15.35 -14.32
C ALA A 8 11.70 -16.37 -13.71
N MET A 9 12.23 -17.51 -13.25
CA MET A 9 11.45 -18.50 -12.49
C MET A 9 10.92 -17.91 -11.17
N ARG A 10 11.75 -17.13 -10.44
CA ARG A 10 11.32 -16.46 -9.21
C ARG A 10 10.18 -15.47 -9.43
N ILE A 11 10.25 -14.63 -10.48
CA ILE A 11 9.15 -13.72 -10.82
C ILE A 11 7.87 -14.48 -11.12
N ARG A 12 7.94 -15.52 -11.98
CA ARG A 12 6.77 -16.32 -12.34
C ARG A 12 6.12 -16.99 -11.13
N LEU A 13 6.94 -17.54 -10.23
CA LEU A 13 6.46 -18.11 -8.97
C LEU A 13 5.71 -17.09 -8.11
N LEU A 14 6.25 -15.88 -7.98
CA LEU A 14 5.61 -14.82 -7.20
C LEU A 14 4.34 -14.28 -7.88
N GLN A 15 4.28 -14.29 -9.21
CA GLN A 15 3.09 -13.90 -9.98
C GLN A 15 1.98 -14.95 -9.91
N GLN A 16 2.34 -16.23 -9.89
CA GLN A 16 1.39 -17.33 -9.82
C GLN A 16 1.06 -17.75 -8.38
N MET A 17 1.61 -17.07 -7.37
CA MET A 17 1.42 -17.38 -5.95
C MET A 17 -0.06 -17.57 -5.59
N GLU A 18 -0.95 -16.71 -6.11
CA GLU A 18 -2.40 -16.80 -5.89
C GLU A 18 -2.99 -18.16 -6.29
N GLN A 19 -2.42 -18.83 -7.29
CA GLN A 19 -2.94 -20.09 -7.82
C GLN A 19 -2.66 -21.27 -6.90
N PHE A 20 -1.58 -21.21 -6.10
CA PHE A 20 -1.14 -22.34 -5.30
C PHE A 20 -1.02 -22.08 -3.79
N ILE A 21 -1.11 -20.83 -3.34
CA ILE A 21 -0.96 -20.47 -1.91
C ILE A 21 -1.92 -21.23 -1.00
N GLN A 22 -3.14 -21.53 -1.46
CA GLN A 22 -4.13 -22.29 -0.69
C GLN A 22 -3.71 -23.74 -0.42
N TYR A 23 -2.85 -24.32 -1.25
CA TYR A 23 -2.35 -25.68 -1.10
C TYR A 23 -1.06 -25.77 -0.28
N LEU A 24 -0.49 -24.63 0.12
CA LEU A 24 0.72 -24.57 0.92
C LEU A 24 0.36 -24.53 2.41
N ASP A 25 0.90 -25.46 3.18
CA ASP A 25 0.81 -25.47 4.64
C ASP A 25 1.78 -24.45 5.27
N GLU A 26 1.43 -23.94 6.45
CA GLU A 26 2.23 -22.93 7.16
C GLU A 26 3.67 -23.38 7.46
N PRO A 27 3.93 -24.63 7.89
CA PRO A 27 5.31 -25.12 8.08
C PRO A 27 6.15 -25.01 6.80
N THR A 28 5.63 -25.45 5.66
CA THR A 28 6.32 -25.32 4.37
C THR A 28 6.55 -23.86 3.99
N VAL A 29 5.55 -22.99 4.16
CA VAL A 29 5.69 -21.56 3.88
C VAL A 29 6.84 -20.95 4.68
N ASN A 30 6.90 -21.23 5.98
CA ASN A 30 7.88 -20.62 6.87
C ASN A 30 9.30 -21.17 6.73
N THR A 31 9.44 -22.47 6.48
CA THR A 31 10.74 -23.15 6.49
C THR A 31 11.37 -23.26 5.11
N GLN A 32 10.56 -23.38 4.05
CA GLN A 32 11.05 -23.71 2.71
C GLN A 32 10.79 -22.61 1.67
N ILE A 33 9.80 -21.74 1.89
CA ILE A 33 9.41 -20.74 0.88
C ILE A 33 9.90 -19.35 1.28
N PHE A 34 9.48 -18.86 2.46
CA PHE A 34 9.78 -17.52 2.92
C PHE A 34 11.28 -17.19 2.92
N PRO A 35 12.19 -18.08 3.39
CA PRO A 35 13.63 -17.81 3.37
C PRO A 35 14.21 -17.56 1.97
N HIS A 36 13.55 -18.07 0.93
CA HIS A 36 13.97 -17.80 -0.45
C HIS A 36 13.29 -16.57 -1.04
N VAL A 37 12.03 -16.30 -0.65
CA VAL A 37 11.28 -15.13 -1.10
C VAL A 37 11.93 -13.83 -0.61
N VAL A 38 12.43 -13.79 0.63
CA VAL A 38 13.03 -12.58 1.22
C VAL A 38 14.23 -12.04 0.44
N HIS A 39 14.97 -12.89 -0.29
CA HIS A 39 16.04 -12.43 -1.18
C HIS A 39 15.54 -11.49 -2.29
N GLY A 40 14.27 -11.65 -2.70
CA GLY A 40 13.65 -10.81 -3.71
C GLY A 40 13.56 -9.33 -3.30
N PHE A 41 13.51 -9.01 -2.00
CA PHE A 41 13.50 -7.62 -1.51
C PHE A 41 14.82 -6.88 -1.75
N LEU A 42 15.92 -7.60 -1.95
CA LEU A 42 17.26 -7.04 -2.15
C LEU A 42 17.76 -7.22 -3.58
N ASP A 43 16.90 -7.70 -4.50
CA ASP A 43 17.30 -7.93 -5.88
C ASP A 43 17.59 -6.60 -6.59
N THR A 44 18.57 -6.62 -7.50
CA THR A 44 18.94 -5.45 -8.29
C THR A 44 17.83 -5.05 -9.27
N ASN A 45 17.02 -6.01 -9.73
CA ASN A 45 15.90 -5.74 -10.63
C ASN A 45 14.68 -5.19 -9.84
N PRO A 46 14.23 -3.95 -10.12
CA PRO A 46 13.08 -3.35 -9.45
C PRO A 46 11.78 -4.16 -9.57
N ALA A 47 11.55 -4.84 -10.71
CA ALA A 47 10.35 -5.63 -10.92
C ALA A 47 10.28 -6.83 -9.96
N ILE A 48 11.43 -7.42 -9.62
CA ILE A 48 11.52 -8.52 -8.64
C ILE A 48 11.17 -8.00 -7.25
N ARG A 49 11.78 -6.89 -6.83
CA ARG A 49 11.48 -6.26 -5.53
C ARG A 49 10.01 -5.92 -5.41
N GLU A 50 9.44 -5.30 -6.45
CA GLU A 50 8.03 -4.94 -6.48
C GLU A 50 7.11 -6.16 -6.36
N GLN A 51 7.36 -7.22 -7.13
CA GLN A 51 6.54 -8.43 -7.07
C GLN A 51 6.71 -9.17 -5.74
N THR A 52 7.89 -9.10 -5.12
CA THR A 52 8.13 -9.66 -3.78
C THR A 52 7.34 -8.92 -2.71
N VAL A 53 7.20 -7.60 -2.81
CA VAL A 53 6.31 -6.84 -1.91
C VAL A 53 4.86 -7.25 -2.10
N LYS A 54 4.38 -7.36 -3.34
CA LYS A 54 2.97 -7.72 -3.62
C LYS A 54 2.60 -9.11 -3.11
N SER A 55 3.50 -10.09 -3.24
CA SER A 55 3.24 -11.46 -2.77
C SER A 55 3.09 -11.57 -1.25
N MET A 56 3.59 -10.61 -0.47
CA MET A 56 3.44 -10.61 0.99
C MET A 56 1.99 -10.49 1.45
N LEU A 57 1.11 -9.91 0.64
CA LEU A 57 -0.33 -9.88 0.95
C LEU A 57 -0.91 -11.29 1.10
N LEU A 58 -0.39 -12.23 0.31
CA LEU A 58 -0.84 -13.62 0.28
C LEU A 58 -0.10 -14.50 1.30
N LEU A 59 1.17 -14.17 1.55
CA LEU A 59 2.02 -14.94 2.45
C LEU A 59 1.82 -14.56 3.92
N ALA A 60 1.55 -13.29 4.23
CA ALA A 60 1.44 -12.80 5.61
C ALA A 60 0.50 -13.63 6.51
N PRO A 61 -0.68 -14.11 6.07
CA PRO A 61 -1.55 -14.94 6.91
C PRO A 61 -0.94 -16.29 7.31
N LYS A 62 0.08 -16.77 6.57
CA LYS A 62 0.74 -18.06 6.78
C LYS A 62 2.12 -17.92 7.44
N LEU A 63 2.58 -16.70 7.72
CA LEU A 63 3.87 -16.49 8.36
C LEU A 63 3.78 -16.61 9.88
N ASN A 64 4.77 -17.27 10.47
CA ASN A 64 4.93 -17.34 11.92
C ASN A 64 5.40 -15.98 12.48
N GLU A 65 5.37 -15.85 13.80
CA GLU A 65 5.68 -14.57 14.47
C GLU A 65 7.09 -14.05 14.15
N ALA A 66 8.09 -14.93 14.08
CA ALA A 66 9.47 -14.54 13.81
C ALA A 66 9.62 -13.97 12.39
N ASN A 67 9.08 -14.66 11.39
CA ASN A 67 9.15 -14.23 10.00
C ASN A 67 8.34 -12.95 9.76
N LEU A 68 7.15 -12.85 10.35
CA LEU A 68 6.25 -11.73 10.14
C LEU A 68 6.65 -10.47 10.91
N ASN A 69 6.92 -10.58 12.21
CA ASN A 69 7.13 -9.42 13.09
C ASN A 69 8.58 -8.96 13.16
N VAL A 70 9.53 -9.81 12.76
CA VAL A 70 10.96 -9.48 12.80
C VAL A 70 11.53 -9.38 11.39
N GLU A 71 11.59 -10.48 10.64
CA GLU A 71 12.30 -10.48 9.36
C GLU A 71 11.61 -9.64 8.28
N LEU A 72 10.30 -9.82 8.08
CA LEU A 72 9.57 -9.04 7.09
C LEU A 72 9.62 -7.54 7.41
N MET A 73 9.51 -7.17 8.69
CA MET A 73 9.55 -5.77 9.12
C MET A 73 10.90 -5.11 8.83
N LYS A 74 12.02 -5.84 8.96
CA LYS A 74 13.36 -5.32 8.57
C LYS A 74 13.42 -4.99 7.08
N HIS A 75 12.89 -5.88 6.23
CA HIS A 75 12.86 -5.66 4.79
C HIS A 75 11.94 -4.50 4.39
N PHE A 76 10.76 -4.40 5.00
CA PHE A 76 9.82 -3.31 4.74
C PHE A 76 10.38 -1.96 5.16
N ALA A 77 10.98 -1.87 6.35
CA ALA A 77 11.62 -0.64 6.80
C ALA A 77 12.74 -0.20 5.86
N ARG A 78 13.56 -1.14 5.36
CA ARG A 78 14.62 -0.84 4.38
C ARG A 78 14.05 -0.33 3.06
N LEU A 79 13.07 -1.03 2.48
CA LEU A 79 12.48 -0.64 1.21
C LEU A 79 11.80 0.73 1.30
N GLN A 80 10.97 0.94 2.32
CA GLN A 80 10.26 2.20 2.52
C GLN A 80 11.21 3.38 2.75
N ALA A 81 12.40 3.16 3.32
CA ALA A 81 13.35 4.24 3.61
C ALA A 81 14.40 4.46 2.51
N LYS A 82 14.80 3.41 1.78
CA LYS A 82 16.02 3.42 0.95
C LYS A 82 15.83 2.90 -0.47
N ASP A 83 14.64 2.44 -0.87
CA ASP A 83 14.46 2.06 -2.28
C ASP A 83 14.43 3.31 -3.16
N GLU A 84 15.22 3.31 -4.22
CA GLU A 84 15.29 4.42 -5.18
C GLU A 84 13.96 4.63 -5.90
N GLN A 85 13.15 3.57 -6.05
CA GLN A 85 11.90 3.61 -6.78
C GLN A 85 10.74 4.03 -5.87
N GLY A 86 10.24 5.24 -6.07
CA GLY A 86 9.03 5.75 -5.40
C GLY A 86 7.84 4.77 -5.43
N PRO A 87 7.52 4.13 -6.57
CA PRO A 87 6.53 3.06 -6.66
C PRO A 87 6.72 1.93 -5.65
N ILE A 88 7.95 1.46 -5.44
CA ILE A 88 8.23 0.36 -4.51
C ILE A 88 7.99 0.83 -3.07
N ARG A 89 8.48 2.02 -2.69
CA ARG A 89 8.23 2.61 -1.36
C ARG A 89 6.73 2.76 -1.08
N CYS A 90 5.98 3.23 -2.07
CA CYS A 90 4.53 3.34 -2.02
C CYS A 90 3.87 1.96 -1.81
N ASN A 91 4.23 0.96 -2.63
CA ASN A 91 3.69 -0.40 -2.51
C ASN A 91 4.02 -1.07 -1.17
N THR A 92 5.22 -0.85 -0.63
CA THR A 92 5.60 -1.34 0.71
C THR A 92 4.70 -0.73 1.79
N THR A 93 4.43 0.58 1.70
CA THR A 93 3.53 1.28 2.62
C THR A 93 2.11 0.73 2.55
N VAL A 94 1.59 0.55 1.34
CA VAL A 94 0.27 -0.06 1.08
C VAL A 94 0.20 -1.48 1.64
N CYS A 95 1.21 -2.30 1.35
CA CYS A 95 1.26 -3.68 1.82
C CYS A 95 1.27 -3.74 3.35
N LEU A 96 2.06 -2.88 4.01
CA LEU A 96 2.12 -2.81 5.46
C LEU A 96 0.75 -2.51 6.09
N GLY A 97 -0.01 -1.57 5.53
CA GLY A 97 -1.37 -1.28 6.02
C GLY A 97 -2.31 -2.46 5.88
N LYS A 98 -2.23 -3.20 4.76
CA LYS A 98 -3.07 -4.38 4.51
C LYS A 98 -2.74 -5.58 5.41
N ILE A 99 -1.48 -5.75 5.81
CA ILE A 99 -1.07 -6.85 6.68
C ILE A 99 -1.03 -6.48 8.17
N GLY A 100 -1.36 -5.24 8.52
CA GLY A 100 -1.24 -4.71 9.88
C GLY A 100 -1.98 -5.53 10.95
N SER A 101 -3.13 -6.12 10.60
CA SER A 101 -3.91 -6.98 11.51
C SER A 101 -3.23 -8.32 11.82
N TYR A 102 -2.29 -8.78 10.99
CA TYR A 102 -1.54 -10.01 11.26
C TYR A 102 -0.33 -9.76 12.18
N LEU A 103 0.12 -8.50 12.31
CA LEU A 103 1.21 -8.15 13.21
C LEU A 103 0.79 -8.31 14.68
N SER A 104 1.75 -8.63 15.55
CA SER A 104 1.54 -8.64 16.99
C SER A 104 1.28 -7.22 17.51
N ALA A 105 0.52 -7.09 18.61
CA ALA A 105 0.20 -5.78 19.19
C ALA A 105 1.45 -4.93 19.50
N SER A 106 2.53 -5.56 20.00
CA SER A 106 3.80 -4.87 20.26
C SER A 106 4.45 -4.34 18.98
N THR A 107 4.38 -5.09 17.88
CA THR A 107 4.94 -4.69 16.59
C THR A 107 4.10 -3.60 15.94
N ARG A 108 2.76 -3.69 16.00
CA ARG A 108 1.85 -2.66 15.46
C ARG A 108 2.17 -1.27 16.01
N HIS A 109 2.21 -1.14 17.34
CA HIS A 109 2.50 0.13 18.02
C HIS A 109 3.84 0.73 17.61
N ARG A 110 4.88 -0.11 17.48
CA ARG A 110 6.23 0.34 17.14
C ARG A 110 6.38 0.69 15.65
N VAL A 111 5.75 -0.08 14.77
CA VAL A 111 6.04 -0.04 13.33
C VAL A 111 5.05 0.84 12.57
N LEU A 112 3.73 0.69 12.77
CA LEU A 112 2.73 1.31 11.90
C LEU A 112 2.80 2.84 11.93
N THR A 113 2.77 3.43 13.12
CA THR A 113 2.82 4.89 13.28
C THR A 113 4.12 5.48 12.71
N SER A 114 5.25 4.82 12.96
CA SER A 114 6.56 5.24 12.45
C SER A 114 6.66 5.14 10.92
N ALA A 115 6.19 4.02 10.36
CA ALA A 115 6.22 3.76 8.92
C ALA A 115 5.31 4.71 8.14
N PHE A 116 4.07 4.92 8.59
CA PHE A 116 3.16 5.85 7.91
C PHE A 116 3.58 7.31 8.08
N SER A 117 4.09 7.71 9.25
CA SER A 117 4.66 9.06 9.44
C SER A 117 5.88 9.33 8.55
N ARG A 118 6.64 8.28 8.20
CA ARG A 118 7.73 8.39 7.24
C ARG A 118 7.20 8.51 5.81
N ALA A 119 6.25 7.66 5.44
CA ALA A 119 5.64 7.68 4.11
C ALA A 119 4.98 9.02 3.78
N THR A 120 4.37 9.71 4.76
CA THR A 120 3.80 11.04 4.58
C THR A 120 4.82 12.14 4.27
N LYS A 121 6.12 11.86 4.41
CA LYS A 121 7.20 12.79 4.06
C LYS A 121 7.96 12.38 2.79
N ASP A 122 7.47 11.37 2.09
CA ASP A 122 8.12 10.84 0.88
C ASP A 122 8.08 11.87 -0.27
N PRO A 123 9.18 12.05 -1.02
CA PRO A 123 9.16 12.93 -2.20
C PRO A 123 8.15 12.48 -3.26
N PHE A 124 7.84 11.19 -3.34
CA PHE A 124 6.85 10.62 -4.25
C PHE A 124 5.43 10.76 -3.67
N ALA A 125 4.63 11.65 -4.27
CA ALA A 125 3.31 11.99 -3.77
C ALA A 125 2.35 10.80 -3.53
N PRO A 126 2.28 9.78 -4.41
CA PRO A 126 1.47 8.58 -4.14
C PRO A 126 1.88 7.84 -2.87
N SER A 127 3.16 7.86 -2.50
CA SER A 127 3.65 7.30 -1.22
C SER A 127 3.12 8.09 -0.01
N ARG A 128 3.03 9.42 -0.12
CA ARG A 128 2.39 10.27 0.91
C ARG A 128 0.91 9.97 1.06
N VAL A 129 0.19 9.84 -0.06
CA VAL A 129 -1.22 9.40 -0.06
C VAL A 129 -1.33 8.03 0.62
N ALA A 130 -0.48 7.06 0.26
CA ALA A 130 -0.47 5.74 0.88
C ALA A 130 -0.22 5.80 2.40
N GLY A 131 0.62 6.72 2.88
CA GLY A 131 0.81 6.96 4.31
C GLY A 131 -0.48 7.41 5.02
N VAL A 132 -1.19 8.40 4.45
CA VAL A 132 -2.48 8.87 4.99
C VAL A 132 -3.52 7.76 5.01
N LEU A 133 -3.63 7.02 3.89
CA LEU A 133 -4.59 5.93 3.78
C LEU A 133 -4.21 4.74 4.67
N GLY A 134 -2.91 4.52 4.91
CA GLY A 134 -2.40 3.54 5.87
C GLY A 134 -2.91 3.83 7.28
N PHE A 135 -2.73 5.06 7.76
CA PHE A 135 -3.30 5.50 9.05
C PHE A 135 -4.81 5.26 9.13
N ALA A 136 -5.55 5.66 8.09
CA ALA A 136 -7.00 5.51 8.07
C ALA A 136 -7.45 4.04 7.99
N ALA A 137 -6.68 3.16 7.33
CA ALA A 137 -7.02 1.74 7.21
C ALA A 137 -6.72 0.94 8.48
N THR A 138 -5.72 1.35 9.26
CA THR A 138 -5.30 0.66 10.50
C THR A 138 -5.75 1.39 11.76
N HIS A 139 -6.79 2.18 11.66
CA HIS A 139 -7.24 3.09 12.69
C HIS A 139 -7.61 2.42 14.04
N ASN A 140 -7.98 1.14 14.01
CA ASN A 140 -8.48 0.36 15.15
C ASN A 140 -7.30 -0.24 15.93
N LEU A 141 -6.11 -0.13 15.36
CA LEU A 141 -4.86 -0.58 15.95
C LEU A 141 -4.16 0.53 16.74
N TYR A 142 -4.81 1.69 16.89
CA TYR A 142 -4.28 2.85 17.61
C TYR A 142 -5.17 3.23 18.78
N SER A 143 -4.52 3.46 19.93
CA SER A 143 -5.17 4.06 21.11
C SER A 143 -5.63 5.49 20.83
N MET A 144 -6.57 6.00 21.62
CA MET A 144 -7.03 7.39 21.56
C MET A 144 -5.86 8.34 21.80
N ASN A 145 -4.97 7.97 22.72
CA ASN A 145 -3.78 8.77 23.01
C ASN A 145 -2.88 8.91 21.76
N ASP A 146 -2.63 7.82 21.04
CA ASP A 146 -1.83 7.84 19.81
C ASP A 146 -2.53 8.59 18.68
N CYS A 147 -3.85 8.45 18.56
CA CYS A 147 -4.64 9.21 17.59
C CYS A 147 -4.47 10.73 17.79
N ALA A 148 -4.58 11.20 19.04
CA ALA A 148 -4.51 12.61 19.39
C ALA A 148 -3.08 13.18 19.33
N HIS A 149 -2.09 12.48 19.90
CA HIS A 149 -0.75 13.05 20.10
C HIS A 149 0.25 12.72 19.00
N LYS A 150 0.00 11.68 18.20
CA LYS A 150 0.95 11.21 17.17
C LYS A 150 0.37 11.33 15.76
N ILE A 151 -0.84 10.83 15.54
CA ILE A 151 -1.40 10.70 14.19
C ILE A 151 -1.95 12.03 13.68
N LEU A 152 -2.87 12.67 14.43
CA LEU A 152 -3.47 13.94 14.02
C LEU A 152 -2.43 15.04 13.74
N PRO A 153 -1.38 15.25 14.56
CA PRO A 153 -0.33 16.22 14.25
C PRO A 153 0.37 15.97 12.92
N VAL A 154 0.63 14.70 12.57
CA VAL A 154 1.22 14.32 11.28
C VAL A 154 0.26 14.64 10.12
N LEU A 155 -1.02 14.30 10.26
CA LEU A 155 -2.03 14.55 9.24
C LEU A 155 -2.28 16.05 9.02
N CYS A 156 -2.27 16.86 10.08
CA CYS A 156 -2.42 18.31 9.99
C CYS A 156 -1.35 18.94 9.11
N GLY A 157 -0.10 18.48 9.19
CA GLY A 157 0.99 18.97 8.33
C GLY A 157 0.74 18.74 6.82
N LEU A 158 -0.05 17.72 6.46
CA LEU A 158 -0.37 17.39 5.06
C LEU A 158 -1.54 18.19 4.49
N THR A 159 -2.22 18.99 5.30
CA THR A 159 -3.32 19.86 4.83
C THR A 159 -2.82 20.97 3.90
N VAL A 160 -1.52 21.23 3.91
CA VAL A 160 -0.83 22.21 3.06
C VAL A 160 0.17 21.55 2.09
N ASP A 161 0.05 20.23 1.88
CA ASP A 161 0.89 19.50 0.92
C ASP A 161 0.78 20.12 -0.49
N PRO A 162 1.86 20.21 -1.30
CA PRO A 162 1.78 20.77 -2.65
C PRO A 162 0.77 20.03 -3.55
N GLU A 163 0.59 18.73 -3.34
CA GLU A 163 -0.29 17.91 -4.16
C GLU A 163 -1.72 17.89 -3.61
N LYS A 164 -2.67 18.35 -4.44
CA LYS A 164 -4.09 18.38 -4.07
C LYS A 164 -4.60 17.01 -3.64
N SER A 165 -4.15 15.96 -4.32
CA SER A 165 -4.55 14.58 -4.03
C SER A 165 -4.17 14.14 -2.61
N VAL A 166 -3.04 14.62 -2.07
CA VAL A 166 -2.61 14.36 -0.69
C VAL A 166 -3.47 15.13 0.28
N ARG A 167 -3.68 16.44 0.04
CA ARG A 167 -4.54 17.31 0.87
C ARG A 167 -5.95 16.74 1.01
N ASP A 168 -6.55 16.30 -0.10
CA ASP A 168 -7.91 15.73 -0.13
C ASP A 168 -8.03 14.52 0.82
N GLN A 169 -7.05 13.62 0.83
CA GLN A 169 -7.08 12.47 1.74
C GLN A 169 -6.74 12.87 3.19
N ALA A 170 -5.83 13.82 3.40
CA ALA A 170 -5.47 14.30 4.72
C ALA A 170 -6.71 14.86 5.45
N PHE A 171 -7.48 15.73 4.79
CA PHE A 171 -8.72 16.27 5.38
C PHE A 171 -9.76 15.19 5.69
N LYS A 172 -9.90 14.17 4.84
CA LYS A 172 -10.80 13.04 5.11
C LYS A 172 -10.35 12.23 6.32
N ALA A 173 -9.05 11.92 6.40
CA ALA A 173 -8.48 11.19 7.53
C ALA A 173 -8.61 11.98 8.84
N ILE A 174 -8.32 13.28 8.83
CA ILE A 174 -8.47 14.15 10.01
C ILE A 174 -9.89 14.11 10.53
N ARG A 175 -10.90 14.31 9.67
CA ARG A 175 -12.31 14.23 10.07
C ARG A 175 -12.64 12.87 10.68
N SER A 176 -12.17 11.79 10.05
CA SER A 176 -12.38 10.43 10.53
C SER A 176 -11.78 10.19 11.92
N PHE A 177 -10.56 10.67 12.19
CA PHE A 177 -9.92 10.54 13.50
C PHE A 177 -10.54 11.45 14.56
N LEU A 178 -10.98 12.66 14.19
CA LEU A 178 -11.70 13.55 15.10
C LEU A 178 -13.03 12.93 15.52
N SER A 179 -13.83 12.41 14.59
CA SER A 179 -15.09 11.74 14.92
C SER A 179 -14.90 10.54 15.85
N LYS A 180 -13.79 9.79 15.72
CA LYS A 180 -13.43 8.70 16.65
C LYS A 180 -13.12 9.23 18.06
N LEU A 181 -12.40 10.34 18.17
CA LEU A 181 -12.07 10.95 19.47
C LEU A 181 -13.31 11.59 20.12
N GLU A 182 -14.15 12.22 19.31
CA GLU A 182 -15.43 12.81 19.73
C GLU A 182 -16.37 11.74 20.30
N SER A 183 -16.52 10.57 19.66
CA SER A 183 -17.41 9.51 20.16
C SER A 183 -17.04 9.03 21.57
N VAL A 184 -15.74 8.88 21.86
CA VAL A 184 -15.24 8.52 23.19
C VAL A 184 -15.34 9.70 24.18
N SER A 185 -15.25 10.93 23.69
CA SER A 185 -15.46 12.11 24.53
C SER A 185 -16.93 12.30 24.93
N GLU A 186 -17.87 11.95 24.04
CA GLU A 186 -19.31 12.00 24.30
C GLU A 186 -19.74 10.89 25.27
N ASP A 187 -19.15 9.70 25.12
CA ASP A 187 -19.38 8.56 26.00
C ASP A 187 -18.06 7.86 26.37
N PRO A 188 -17.47 8.24 27.53
CA PRO A 188 -16.22 7.65 28.01
C PRO A 188 -16.28 6.13 28.22
N THR A 189 -17.47 5.53 28.34
CA THR A 189 -17.61 4.08 28.52
C THR A 189 -17.26 3.30 27.24
N GLN A 190 -17.30 3.95 26.08
CA GLN A 190 -16.94 3.33 24.79
C GLN A 190 -15.43 3.12 24.61
N LEU A 191 -14.58 3.68 25.49
CA LEU A 191 -13.13 3.59 25.36
C LEU A 191 -12.63 2.14 25.25
N GLU A 192 -13.15 1.24 26.10
CA GLU A 192 -12.75 -0.17 26.09
C GLU A 192 -13.14 -0.88 24.79
N GLU A 193 -14.31 -0.56 24.23
CA GLU A 193 -14.78 -1.14 22.97
C GLU A 193 -13.95 -0.63 21.78
N VAL A 194 -13.69 0.68 21.73
CA VAL A 194 -12.93 1.30 20.63
C VAL A 194 -11.46 0.87 20.65
N GLU A 195 -10.89 0.59 21.83
CA GLU A 195 -9.52 0.12 21.98
C GLU A 195 -9.36 -1.42 22.05
N LYS A 196 -10.45 -2.17 21.93
CA LYS A 196 -10.44 -3.64 21.98
C LYS A 196 -9.39 -4.27 21.05
N ASP A 197 -9.26 -3.73 19.84
CA ASP A 197 -8.36 -4.24 18.79
C ASP A 197 -6.89 -3.78 18.95
N VAL A 198 -6.65 -2.77 19.79
CA VAL A 198 -5.32 -2.20 20.05
C VAL A 198 -4.42 -3.22 20.75
N HIS A 199 -4.99 -3.94 21.72
CA HIS A 199 -4.30 -4.96 22.51
C HIS A 199 -4.61 -6.40 22.07
N ALA A 200 -5.54 -6.59 21.13
CA ALA A 200 -5.90 -7.90 20.64
C ALA A 200 -4.69 -8.63 20.02
N ALA A 201 -4.60 -9.92 20.31
CA ALA A 201 -3.66 -10.81 19.62
C ALA A 201 -3.90 -10.78 18.11
N SER A 202 -2.84 -11.00 17.33
CA SER A 202 -2.92 -11.17 15.88
C SER A 202 -3.89 -12.29 15.53
N SER A 203 -5.07 -11.95 14.99
CA SER A 203 -6.08 -12.93 14.58
C SER A 203 -6.09 -13.08 13.05
N PRO A 204 -5.87 -14.29 12.53
CA PRO A 204 -6.12 -14.61 11.13
C PRO A 204 -7.62 -14.53 10.88
N GLY A 205 -8.08 -13.50 10.17
CA GLY A 205 -9.51 -13.32 9.83
C GLY A 205 -10.04 -11.90 9.97
N MET A 206 -9.32 -11.03 10.68
CA MET A 206 -9.77 -9.63 10.87
C MET A 206 -9.50 -8.72 9.66
N GLY A 207 -8.84 -9.23 8.61
CA GLY A 207 -8.52 -8.47 7.39
C GLY A 207 -9.75 -7.99 6.59
N GLY A 208 -10.96 -8.42 6.97
CA GLY A 208 -12.24 -7.99 6.37
C GLY A 208 -13.06 -7.00 7.22
N ALA A 209 -12.69 -6.73 8.48
CA ALA A 209 -13.53 -5.98 9.41
C ALA A 209 -13.33 -4.45 9.38
N ALA A 210 -12.57 -3.92 8.42
CA ALA A 210 -12.42 -2.47 8.22
C ALA A 210 -13.65 -1.80 7.55
N ALA A 211 -14.74 -2.56 7.35
CA ALA A 211 -15.89 -2.15 6.54
C ALA A 211 -16.69 -0.97 7.13
N SER A 212 -16.63 -0.74 8.44
CA SER A 212 -17.59 0.17 9.09
C SER A 212 -17.19 1.66 9.09
N TRP A 213 -15.91 2.06 9.19
CA TRP A 213 -15.62 3.50 9.37
C TRP A 213 -14.51 4.13 8.53
N ALA A 214 -13.72 3.35 7.81
CA ALA A 214 -12.78 3.88 6.82
C ALA A 214 -12.79 3.07 5.51
N GLY A 215 -13.97 2.60 5.06
CA GLY A 215 -14.09 1.81 3.82
C GLY A 215 -13.55 2.52 2.57
N TRP A 216 -13.58 3.87 2.56
CA TRP A 216 -12.95 4.69 1.53
C TRP A 216 -11.42 4.56 1.52
N ALA A 217 -10.80 4.36 2.68
CA ALA A 217 -9.37 4.22 2.81
C ALA A 217 -8.91 2.85 2.28
N VAL A 218 -9.59 1.77 2.65
CA VAL A 218 -9.30 0.41 2.14
C VAL A 218 -9.45 0.34 0.62
N THR A 219 -10.50 0.98 0.09
CA THR A 219 -10.73 1.11 -1.36
C THR A 219 -9.63 1.98 -2.02
N GLY A 220 -9.24 3.08 -1.38
CA GLY A 220 -8.19 3.97 -1.87
C GLY A 220 -6.82 3.29 -1.95
N VAL A 221 -6.42 2.56 -0.90
CA VAL A 221 -5.18 1.77 -0.86
C VAL A 221 -5.18 0.74 -2.00
N SER A 222 -6.30 0.06 -2.21
CA SER A 222 -6.44 -0.93 -3.30
C SER A 222 -6.39 -0.29 -4.68
N SER A 223 -7.04 0.87 -4.89
CA SER A 223 -7.00 1.62 -6.15
C SER A 223 -5.58 2.12 -6.49
N LEU A 224 -4.82 2.59 -5.50
CA LEU A 224 -3.41 2.96 -5.68
C LEU A 224 -2.56 1.76 -6.10
N THR A 225 -2.80 0.61 -5.47
CA THR A 225 -2.11 -0.63 -5.86
C THR A 225 -2.45 -0.99 -7.31
N SER A 226 -3.72 -0.96 -7.70
CA SER A 226 -4.17 -1.32 -9.06
C SER A 226 -3.64 -0.39 -10.15
N LYS A 227 -3.59 0.93 -9.90
CA LYS A 227 -3.03 1.89 -10.85
C LYS A 227 -1.52 1.70 -11.05
N LEU A 228 -0.82 1.27 -9.99
CA LEU A 228 0.61 0.99 -10.03
C LEU A 228 0.93 -0.41 -10.59
N ILE A 229 0.05 -1.40 -10.38
CA ILE A 229 0.15 -2.71 -11.03
C ILE A 229 -0.03 -2.59 -12.55
N ARG A 230 -0.83 -1.63 -13.03
CA ARG A 230 -1.07 -1.41 -14.46
C ARG A 230 0.06 -0.65 -15.17
N SER A 231 1.02 -0.06 -14.46
CA SER A 231 2.20 0.57 -15.08
C SER A 231 3.29 -0.44 -15.41
N HIS A 232 2.96 -1.42 -16.26
CA HIS A 232 3.93 -2.06 -17.14
C HIS A 232 3.56 -1.65 -18.57
N PRO A 233 4.35 -0.80 -19.25
CA PRO A 233 4.23 -0.70 -20.69
C PRO A 233 4.76 -2.02 -21.25
N THR A 234 3.86 -2.93 -21.60
CA THR A 234 4.17 -3.86 -22.67
C THR A 234 4.32 -2.99 -23.90
N THR A 235 5.55 -2.68 -24.29
CA THR A 235 5.88 -2.08 -25.58
C THR A 235 5.49 -3.08 -26.67
N ALA A 236 4.22 -3.04 -27.07
CA ALA A 236 3.80 -3.51 -28.39
C ALA A 236 3.92 -2.30 -29.34
N PRO A 237 4.63 -2.41 -30.47
CA PRO A 237 4.69 -1.33 -31.43
C PRO A 237 3.29 -1.08 -31.96
N THR A 238 2.72 0.07 -31.62
CA THR A 238 1.46 0.53 -32.20
C THR A 238 1.81 1.13 -33.55
N GLU A 239 1.46 0.43 -34.63
CA GLU A 239 1.42 1.03 -35.96
C GLU A 239 0.57 2.29 -35.90
N THR A 240 1.18 3.39 -36.32
CA THR A 240 0.59 4.73 -36.41
C THR A 240 -0.48 4.74 -37.50
N ASN A 241 -1.72 4.45 -37.13
CA ASN A 241 -2.86 4.75 -37.99
C ASN A 241 -3.24 6.23 -37.80
N ILE A 242 -2.70 7.08 -38.67
CA ILE A 242 -2.96 8.53 -38.72
C ILE A 242 -4.41 8.75 -39.20
N PRO A 243 -5.28 9.44 -38.44
CA PRO A 243 -6.57 9.86 -38.98
C PRO A 243 -6.36 11.00 -39.99
N GLN A 244 -6.70 10.76 -41.25
CA GLN A 244 -6.73 11.79 -42.29
C GLN A 244 -7.72 12.91 -41.91
N ARG A 245 -7.21 14.14 -41.88
CA ARG A 245 -7.99 15.37 -41.76
C ARG A 245 -8.70 15.66 -43.10
N PRO A 246 -10.00 16.02 -43.12
CA PRO A 246 -10.66 16.46 -44.35
C PRO A 246 -10.12 17.82 -44.81
N THR A 247 -9.75 17.92 -46.08
CA THR A 247 -9.36 19.16 -46.76
C THR A 247 -10.60 20.03 -47.04
N PRO A 248 -10.54 21.37 -46.86
CA PRO A 248 -11.60 22.26 -47.30
C PRO A 248 -11.51 22.56 -48.82
N PRO A 249 -12.63 22.87 -49.50
CA PRO A 249 -12.66 23.06 -50.93
C PRO A 249 -12.01 24.39 -51.35
N THR A 250 -11.19 24.32 -52.39
CA THR A 250 -10.53 25.43 -53.08
C THR A 250 -11.52 26.30 -53.85
N LEU A 251 -11.59 27.59 -53.51
CA LEU A 251 -12.24 28.62 -54.31
C LEU A 251 -11.39 28.92 -55.57
N ARG A 252 -12.01 28.87 -56.76
CA ARG A 252 -11.40 29.29 -58.03
C ARG A 252 -11.28 30.82 -58.08
N PRO A 253 -10.17 31.40 -58.59
CA PRO A 253 -10.10 32.83 -58.85
C PRO A 253 -10.85 33.19 -60.14
N LEU A 254 -11.64 34.27 -60.09
CA LEU A 254 -12.06 35.02 -61.27
C LEU A 254 -10.82 35.65 -61.92
N GLY A 255 -10.59 35.35 -63.19
CA GLY A 255 -9.69 36.11 -64.05
C GLY A 255 -10.50 37.09 -64.90
N ASP A 256 -10.15 38.36 -64.82
CA ASP A 256 -10.59 39.42 -65.74
C ASP A 256 -9.61 39.53 -66.93
N ALA A 257 -10.19 40.01 -68.04
CA ALA A 257 -9.59 40.68 -69.20
C ALA A 257 -8.89 39.85 -70.29
N GLY A 258 -9.51 39.90 -71.48
CA GLY A 258 -9.00 39.43 -72.77
C GLY A 258 -10.12 39.23 -73.77
#